data_AF-X1DXZ8-F1
#
_entry.id   AF-X1DXZ8-F1
#
_cell.length_a   1.000
_cell.length_b   1.000
_cell.length_c   1.000
_cell.angle_alpha   90.00
_cell.angle_beta   90.00
_cell.angle_gamma   90.00
#
_symmetry.space_group_name_H-M   'P 1'
#
loop_
_entity.id
_entity.type
_entity.pdbx_description
1 polymer ?
#
loop_
_entity_poly.entity_id
_entity_poly.type
_entity_poly.pdbx_seq_one_letter_code
_entity_poly.pdbx_strand_id
1 'polypeptide(L)'
;TERGEIVPDIGAKTLAANRSSAVSAGLWGPFRPSEEKNEYHTIYNHQITDNGEIHSSRRNRFLGDAIVSMFYMIRNELDELKVVENPFMQALLVSVFGSDFSPPRTTGADFQLDVYAKSDFNMVVLLKRLAEVTRECSTNWLYDPIEGTPHLPTWLCWWKGLEPEIVTDTDRPFAGQDVQLYHNR
;
A
#
# COMPACT_ATOMS: atom_id res chain seq x y z
N THR A 1 14.05 -22.71 -2.53
CA THR A 1 15.23 -22.60 -1.64
C THR A 1 14.88 -21.59 -0.56
N GLU A 2 14.27 -21.94 0.57
CA GLU A 2 14.83 -22.66 1.74
C GLU A 2 16.10 -22.06 2.37
N ARG A 3 16.54 -20.86 1.98
CA ARG A 3 17.64 -20.19 2.70
C ARG A 3 17.07 -19.08 3.56
N GLY A 4 17.27 -19.19 4.87
CA GLY A 4 17.23 -18.04 5.77
C GLY A 4 18.33 -17.09 5.33
N GLU A 5 18.00 -16.23 4.36
CA GLU A 5 18.88 -15.15 3.95
C GLU A 5 18.98 -14.14 5.08
N ILE A 6 20.10 -13.43 5.10
CA ILE A 6 20.34 -12.37 6.07
C ILE A 6 19.24 -11.33 5.88
N VAL A 7 18.45 -11.09 6.93
CA VAL A 7 17.46 -10.01 6.92
C VAL A 7 18.20 -8.72 6.59
N PRO A 8 17.85 -8.02 5.50
CA PRO A 8 18.56 -6.83 5.09
C PRO A 8 18.47 -5.75 6.18
N ASP A 9 19.62 -5.29 6.68
CA ASP A 9 19.70 -4.25 7.70
C ASP A 9 20.04 -2.91 7.04
N ILE A 10 19.07 -2.00 7.03
CA ILE A 10 19.20 -0.63 6.50
C ILE A 10 19.92 0.31 7.49
N GLY A 11 20.18 -0.19 8.71
CA GLY A 11 20.79 0.50 9.83
C GLY A 11 19.75 1.20 10.70
N ALA A 12 19.77 0.90 11.99
CA ALA A 12 18.84 1.47 12.98
C ALA A 12 18.82 3.02 12.98
N LYS A 13 19.97 3.65 12.72
CA LYS A 13 20.10 5.11 12.63
C LYS A 13 19.28 5.69 11.48
N THR A 14 19.34 5.06 10.30
CA THR A 14 18.59 5.47 9.10
C THR A 14 17.08 5.33 9.35
N LEU A 15 16.67 4.18 9.89
CA LEU A 15 15.26 3.92 10.23
C LEU A 15 14.72 4.91 11.27
N ALA A 16 15.48 5.16 12.34
CA ALA A 16 15.09 6.13 13.36
C ALA A 16 14.98 7.55 12.80
N ALA A 17 15.90 7.94 11.91
CA ALA A 17 15.88 9.26 11.30
C ALA A 17 14.71 9.43 10.32
N ASN A 18 14.40 8.40 9.53
CA ASN A 18 13.22 8.37 8.65
C ASN A 18 11.91 8.41 9.46
N ARG A 19 11.83 7.67 10.55
CA ARG A 19 10.68 7.70 11.47
C ARG A 19 10.49 9.07 12.10
N SER A 20 11.56 9.68 12.63
CA SER A 20 11.50 11.02 13.22
C SER A 20 11.06 12.07 12.20
N SER A 21 11.59 11.98 10.99
CA SER A 21 11.21 12.82 9.85
C SER A 21 9.72 12.70 9.53
N ALA A 22 9.22 11.46 9.42
CA ALA A 22 7.82 11.20 9.16
C ALA A 22 6.91 11.76 10.24
N VAL A 23 7.20 11.52 11.53
CA VAL A 23 6.41 12.07 12.64
C VAL A 23 6.37 13.60 12.60
N SER A 24 7.49 14.26 12.32
CA SER A 24 7.54 15.74 12.26
C SER A 24 6.77 16.35 11.08
N ALA A 25 6.53 15.59 10.02
CA ALA A 25 5.97 16.08 8.76
C ALA A 25 4.61 15.43 8.40
N GLY A 26 3.89 14.90 9.39
CA GLY A 26 2.58 14.27 9.12
C GLY A 26 2.68 13.05 8.21
N LEU A 27 3.69 12.20 8.42
CA LEU A 27 4.01 10.99 7.66
C LEU A 27 4.59 11.21 6.25
N TRP A 28 4.71 12.46 5.79
CA TRP A 28 5.37 12.86 4.53
C TRP A 28 6.84 13.27 4.68
N GLY A 29 7.50 12.80 5.73
CA GLY A 29 8.86 13.20 6.07
C GLY A 29 9.85 13.01 4.91
N PRO A 30 10.80 13.96 4.72
CA PRO A 30 11.89 13.76 3.78
C PRO A 30 12.61 12.45 4.10
N PHE A 31 12.84 11.67 3.05
CA PHE A 31 13.56 10.42 3.14
C PHE A 31 15.06 10.67 3.29
N ARG A 32 15.67 9.93 4.19
CA ARG A 32 17.11 9.90 4.41
C ARG A 32 17.67 8.59 3.86
N PRO A 33 18.54 8.64 2.85
CA PRO A 33 19.11 7.46 2.25
C PRO A 33 20.10 6.79 3.21
N SER A 34 20.26 5.48 3.06
CA SER A 34 21.33 4.74 3.72
C SER A 34 22.67 4.94 2.98
N GLU A 35 23.77 4.94 3.72
CA GLU A 35 25.11 5.26 3.19
C GLU A 35 25.83 4.05 2.56
N GLU A 36 25.32 2.83 2.77
CA GLU A 36 25.96 1.62 2.23
C GLU A 36 25.59 1.36 0.75
N LYS A 37 26.41 0.54 0.08
CA LYS A 37 26.34 0.29 -1.36
C LYS A 37 25.87 -1.10 -1.76
N ASN A 38 25.30 -1.87 -0.83
CA ASN A 38 24.73 -3.17 -1.14
C ASN A 38 23.45 -3.02 -2.00
N GLU A 39 23.04 -4.08 -2.70
CA GLU A 39 21.85 -4.16 -3.54
C GLU A 39 20.59 -3.68 -2.80
N TYR A 40 20.39 -4.14 -1.56
CA TYR A 40 19.25 -3.72 -0.73
C TYR A 40 19.22 -2.20 -0.47
N HIS A 41 20.38 -1.60 -0.24
CA HIS A 41 20.49 -0.15 -0.03
C HIS A 41 20.27 0.59 -1.35
N THR A 42 20.69 0.00 -2.47
CA THR A 42 20.43 0.55 -3.80
C THR A 42 18.93 0.58 -4.09
N ILE A 43 18.22 -0.53 -3.84
CA ILE A 43 16.75 -0.60 -3.96
C ILE A 43 16.10 0.41 -3.01
N TYR A 44 16.46 0.39 -1.73
CA TYR A 44 15.86 1.26 -0.70
C TYR A 44 16.05 2.76 -0.98
N ASN A 45 17.18 3.13 -1.60
CA ASN A 45 17.52 4.54 -1.86
C ASN A 45 16.94 5.10 -3.16
N HIS A 46 16.45 4.26 -4.08
CA HIS A 46 16.07 4.68 -5.43
C HIS A 46 14.62 4.34 -5.78
N GLN A 47 14.06 5.16 -6.66
CA GLN A 47 12.72 4.96 -7.19
C GLN A 47 12.70 3.78 -8.16
N ILE A 48 11.56 3.10 -8.21
CA ILE A 48 11.35 1.90 -9.01
C ILE A 48 10.22 2.16 -9.99
N THR A 49 10.44 1.81 -11.25
CA THR A 49 9.44 1.93 -12.32
C THR A 49 8.38 0.83 -12.22
N ASP A 50 7.27 1.00 -12.91
CA ASP A 50 6.18 0.00 -12.95
C ASP A 50 6.63 -1.35 -13.54
N ASN A 51 7.67 -1.34 -14.38
CA ASN A 51 8.28 -2.54 -14.97
C ASN A 51 9.35 -3.18 -14.07
N GLY A 52 9.68 -2.57 -12.93
CA GLY A 52 10.65 -3.11 -11.96
C GLY A 52 12.08 -2.61 -12.17
N GLU A 53 12.32 -1.69 -13.10
CA GLU A 53 13.64 -1.09 -13.27
C GLU A 53 13.94 -0.08 -12.15
N ILE A 54 15.11 -0.21 -11.53
CA ILE A 54 15.60 0.71 -10.50
C ILE A 54 16.25 1.92 -11.18
N HIS A 55 15.75 3.12 -10.88
CA HIS A 55 16.33 4.34 -11.42
C HIS A 55 17.69 4.65 -10.79
N SER A 56 18.77 4.57 -11.56
CA SER A 56 20.13 4.87 -11.09
C SER A 56 20.35 6.33 -10.67
N SER A 57 19.56 7.27 -11.22
CA SER A 57 19.69 8.71 -10.96
C SER A 57 18.61 9.29 -10.04
N ARG A 58 17.43 8.66 -9.95
CA ARG A 58 16.31 9.15 -9.16
C ARG A 58 16.28 8.47 -7.80
N ARG A 59 16.68 9.22 -6.77
CA ARG A 59 16.59 8.79 -5.38
C ARG A 59 15.21 9.03 -4.80
N ASN A 60 14.85 8.22 -3.82
CA ASN A 60 13.65 8.41 -3.01
C ASN A 60 13.72 9.76 -2.30
N ARG A 61 12.67 10.56 -2.44
CA ARG A 61 12.60 11.90 -1.86
C ARG A 61 11.75 11.92 -0.59
N PHE A 62 10.68 11.13 -0.60
CA PHE A 62 9.74 11.00 0.51
C PHE A 62 9.67 9.57 1.00
N LEU A 63 9.21 9.39 2.24
CA LEU A 63 9.06 8.06 2.82
C LEU A 63 8.10 7.17 2.00
N GLY A 64 7.06 7.76 1.41
CA GLY A 64 6.14 7.04 0.52
C GLY A 64 6.85 6.39 -0.68
N ASP A 65 7.87 7.03 -1.24
CA ASP A 65 8.67 6.46 -2.34
C ASP A 65 9.46 5.24 -1.84
N ALA A 66 10.07 5.36 -0.66
CA ALA A 66 10.84 4.27 -0.06
C ALA A 66 9.98 3.07 0.31
N ILE A 67 8.70 3.27 0.67
CA ILE A 67 7.76 2.18 0.91
C ILE A 67 7.56 1.37 -0.39
N VAL A 68 7.37 2.02 -1.53
CA VAL A 68 7.28 1.32 -2.83
C VAL A 68 8.56 0.53 -3.11
N SER A 69 9.73 1.12 -2.83
CA SER A 69 11.01 0.41 -2.95
C SER A 69 11.12 -0.80 -2.02
N MET A 70 10.57 -0.71 -0.80
CA MET A 70 10.50 -1.84 0.13
C MET A 70 9.58 -2.93 -0.39
N PHE A 71 8.40 -2.61 -0.93
CA PHE A 71 7.51 -3.59 -1.55
C PHE A 71 8.20 -4.35 -2.68
N TYR A 72 8.97 -3.65 -3.53
CA TYR A 72 9.77 -4.30 -4.57
C TYR A 72 10.87 -5.20 -3.99
N MET A 73 11.51 -4.77 -2.90
CA MET A 73 12.56 -5.55 -2.23
C MET A 73 12.05 -6.90 -1.77
N ILE A 74 10.83 -6.95 -1.21
CA ILE A 74 10.19 -8.17 -0.69
C ILE A 74 9.17 -8.79 -1.67
N ARG A 75 9.24 -8.45 -2.95
CA ARG A 75 8.20 -8.82 -3.94
C ARG A 75 7.99 -10.32 -4.07
N ASN A 76 9.06 -11.11 -3.93
CA ASN A 76 9.00 -12.57 -4.06
C ASN A 76 8.22 -13.17 -2.89
N GLU A 77 8.46 -12.65 -1.67
CA GLU A 77 7.76 -13.06 -0.46
C GLU A 77 6.28 -12.62 -0.50
N LEU A 78 6.00 -11.44 -1.04
CA LEU A 78 4.63 -10.96 -1.23
C LEU A 78 3.84 -11.83 -2.22
N ASP A 79 4.48 -12.30 -3.30
CA ASP A 79 3.91 -13.22 -4.28
C ASP A 79 3.67 -14.61 -3.67
N GLU A 80 4.66 -15.15 -2.96
CA GLU A 80 4.55 -16.44 -2.25
C GLU A 80 3.38 -16.45 -1.25
N LEU A 81 3.20 -15.35 -0.52
CA LEU A 81 2.11 -15.17 0.44
C LEU A 81 0.78 -14.74 -0.20
N LYS A 82 0.75 -14.54 -1.53
CA LYS A 82 -0.42 -14.07 -2.29
C LYS A 82 -1.04 -12.81 -1.70
N VAL A 83 -0.19 -11.86 -1.29
CA VAL A 83 -0.61 -10.62 -0.61
C VAL A 83 -1.56 -9.79 -1.48
N VAL A 84 -1.37 -9.80 -2.80
CA VAL A 84 -2.22 -9.07 -3.74
C VAL A 84 -3.66 -9.62 -3.80
N GLU A 85 -3.83 -10.93 -3.60
CA GLU A 85 -5.13 -11.60 -3.58
C GLU A 85 -5.80 -11.50 -2.20
N ASN A 86 -5.05 -11.10 -1.18
CA ASN A 86 -5.54 -11.05 0.19
C ASN A 86 -6.43 -9.81 0.41
N PRO A 87 -7.73 -10.00 0.71
CA PRO A 87 -8.65 -8.87 0.84
C PRO A 87 -8.33 -7.96 2.04
N PHE A 88 -7.60 -8.44 3.05
CA PHE A 88 -7.12 -7.62 4.17
C PHE A 88 -6.01 -6.64 3.77
N MET A 89 -5.35 -6.89 2.63
CA MET A 89 -4.24 -6.07 2.14
C MET A 89 -4.73 -4.99 1.18
N GLN A 90 -5.99 -5.05 0.73
CA GLN A 90 -6.58 -4.13 -0.24
C GLN A 90 -6.40 -2.66 0.16
N ALA A 91 -6.84 -2.29 1.36
CA ALA A 91 -6.73 -0.91 1.85
C ALA A 91 -5.27 -0.44 1.96
N LEU A 92 -4.34 -1.34 2.30
CA LEU A 92 -2.91 -1.00 2.33
C LEU A 92 -2.38 -0.76 0.91
N LEU A 93 -2.76 -1.61 -0.04
CA LEU A 93 -2.34 -1.50 -1.43
C LEU A 93 -2.90 -0.23 -2.08
N VAL A 94 -4.17 0.12 -1.82
CA VAL A 94 -4.76 1.39 -2.29
C VAL A 94 -4.06 2.59 -1.64
N SER A 95 -3.69 2.51 -0.35
CA SER A 95 -2.95 3.58 0.32
C SER A 95 -1.58 3.81 -0.32
N VAL A 96 -0.85 2.74 -0.64
CA VAL A 96 0.50 2.83 -1.20
C VAL A 96 0.47 3.20 -2.69
N PHE A 97 -0.32 2.50 -3.49
CA PHE A 97 -0.30 2.60 -4.95
C PHE A 97 -1.39 3.52 -5.53
N GLY A 98 -2.35 3.93 -4.73
CA GLY A 98 -3.48 4.75 -5.16
C GLY A 98 -4.59 3.93 -5.81
N SER A 99 -5.71 4.60 -6.07
CA SER A 99 -6.86 4.11 -6.82
C SER A 99 -7.48 5.26 -7.61
N ASP A 100 -8.59 5.00 -8.30
CA ASP A 100 -9.36 6.06 -8.98
C ASP A 100 -9.92 7.11 -8.01
N PHE A 101 -10.00 6.81 -6.72
CA PHE A 101 -10.57 7.68 -5.68
C PHE A 101 -9.53 8.30 -4.76
N SER A 102 -8.30 7.77 -4.74
CA SER A 102 -7.26 8.15 -3.79
C SER A 102 -5.89 8.24 -4.46
N PRO A 103 -5.12 9.31 -4.24
CA PRO A 103 -3.77 9.40 -4.79
C PRO A 103 -2.83 8.35 -4.15
N PRO A 104 -1.73 7.97 -4.82
CA PRO A 104 -0.75 7.07 -4.24
C PRO A 104 -0.07 7.68 -3.01
N ARG A 105 0.42 6.83 -2.11
CA ARG A 105 1.10 7.21 -0.86
C ARG A 105 0.19 8.01 0.08
N THR A 106 -1.12 7.78 0.05
CA THR A 106 -2.10 8.42 0.92
C THR A 106 -2.01 7.85 2.33
N THR A 107 -1.74 8.72 3.31
CA THR A 107 -1.70 8.34 4.72
C THR A 107 -3.05 8.60 5.39
N GLY A 108 -3.25 8.05 6.59
CA GLY A 108 -4.45 8.34 7.38
C GLY A 108 -4.58 9.82 7.77
N ALA A 109 -3.49 10.58 7.79
CA ALA A 109 -3.52 12.02 7.99
C ALA A 109 -3.98 12.75 6.72
N ASP A 110 -3.51 12.33 5.56
CA ASP A 110 -3.96 12.89 4.27
C ASP A 110 -5.44 12.65 4.05
N PHE A 111 -5.93 11.45 4.36
CA PHE A 111 -7.35 11.14 4.32
C PHE A 111 -8.18 12.10 5.19
N GLN A 112 -7.73 12.35 6.42
CA GLN A 112 -8.41 13.29 7.34
C GLN A 112 -8.40 14.72 6.81
N LEU A 113 -7.27 15.17 6.27
CA LEU A 113 -7.13 16.49 5.67
C LEU A 113 -8.01 16.65 4.43
N ASP A 114 -8.09 15.62 3.59
CA ASP A 114 -8.95 15.60 2.40
C ASP A 114 -10.43 15.68 2.77
N VAL A 115 -10.88 14.87 3.74
CA VAL A 115 -12.26 14.94 4.26
C VAL A 115 -12.56 16.31 4.87
N TYR A 116 -11.63 16.89 5.61
CA TYR A 116 -11.79 18.21 6.20
C TYR A 116 -11.86 19.31 5.14
N ALA A 117 -10.99 19.27 4.12
CA ALA A 117 -10.99 20.23 3.02
C ALA A 117 -12.26 20.14 2.17
N LYS A 118 -12.73 18.91 1.84
CA LYS A 118 -13.96 18.67 1.08
C LYS A 118 -15.25 19.04 1.84
N SER A 119 -15.16 19.22 3.16
CA SER A 119 -16.30 19.60 4.01
C SER A 119 -16.32 21.09 4.36
N ASP A 120 -15.67 21.93 3.55
CA ASP A 120 -15.53 23.38 3.80
C ASP A 120 -14.94 23.67 5.19
N PHE A 121 -13.93 22.89 5.59
CA PHE A 121 -13.25 22.99 6.89
C PHE A 121 -14.18 22.76 8.09
N ASN A 122 -15.15 21.85 7.94
CA ASN A 122 -16.10 21.52 9.00
C ASN A 122 -15.61 20.33 9.87
N MET A 123 -15.13 20.65 11.07
CA MET A 123 -14.63 19.65 12.02
C MET A 123 -15.70 18.63 12.44
N VAL A 124 -16.98 19.01 12.51
CA VAL A 124 -18.07 18.09 12.89
C VAL A 124 -18.26 17.01 11.82
N VAL A 125 -18.15 17.39 10.55
CA VAL A 125 -18.23 16.44 9.43
C VAL A 125 -17.06 15.47 9.47
N LEU A 126 -15.84 15.95 9.70
CA LEU A 126 -14.67 15.08 9.87
C LEU A 126 -14.86 14.07 11.02
N LEU A 127 -15.24 14.55 12.21
CA LEU A 127 -15.45 13.69 13.38
C LEU A 127 -16.55 12.65 13.13
N LYS A 128 -17.64 13.04 12.47
CA LYS A 128 -18.71 12.12 12.08
C LYS A 128 -18.19 11.05 11.12
N ARG A 129 -17.42 11.44 10.10
CA ARG A 129 -16.82 10.50 9.14
C ARG A 129 -15.86 9.53 9.82
N LEU A 130 -15.03 10.00 10.75
CA LEU A 130 -14.12 9.13 11.53
C LEU A 130 -14.88 8.14 12.42
N ALA A 131 -15.98 8.57 13.04
CA ALA A 131 -16.84 7.69 13.83
C ALA A 131 -17.51 6.61 12.94
N GLU A 132 -17.97 6.99 11.75
CA GLU A 132 -18.52 6.05 10.77
C GLU A 132 -17.49 5.03 10.32
N VAL A 133 -16.30 5.46 9.90
CA VAL A 133 -15.20 4.57 9.52
C VAL A 133 -14.84 3.61 10.64
N THR A 134 -14.72 4.10 11.88
CA THR A 134 -14.42 3.26 13.05
C THR A 134 -15.50 2.21 13.26
N ARG A 135 -16.79 2.58 13.15
CA ARG A 135 -17.91 1.65 13.29
C ARG A 135 -17.88 0.58 12.19
N GLU A 136 -17.67 0.97 10.94
CA GLU A 136 -17.63 0.06 9.80
C GLU A 136 -16.44 -0.91 9.92
N CYS A 137 -15.22 -0.43 10.18
CA CYS A 137 -14.06 -1.30 10.40
C CYS A 137 -14.25 -2.28 11.58
N SER A 138 -15.02 -1.89 12.60
CA SER A 138 -15.31 -2.75 13.75
C SER A 138 -16.34 -3.84 13.47
N THR A 139 -17.11 -3.71 12.39
CA THR A 139 -18.21 -4.63 12.04
C THR A 139 -17.96 -5.39 10.73
N ASN A 140 -17.18 -4.80 9.83
CA ASN A 140 -16.74 -5.36 8.57
C ASN A 140 -15.22 -5.22 8.46
N TRP A 141 -14.54 -6.32 8.72
CA TRP A 141 -13.09 -6.49 8.55
C TRP A 141 -12.55 -6.29 7.12
N LEU A 142 -13.41 -6.30 6.10
CA LEU A 142 -13.05 -6.05 4.70
C LEU A 142 -13.43 -4.62 4.25
N TYR A 143 -13.93 -3.80 5.17
CA TYR A 143 -14.26 -2.42 4.85
C TYR A 143 -12.98 -1.63 4.57
N ASP A 144 -12.93 -1.05 3.38
CA ASP A 144 -11.87 -0.15 2.95
C ASP A 144 -12.39 1.29 2.94
N PRO A 145 -11.92 2.19 3.84
CA PRO A 145 -12.37 3.56 3.91
C PRO A 145 -11.83 4.48 2.79
N ILE A 146 -10.78 4.05 2.07
CA ILE A 146 -10.18 4.82 0.97
C ILE A 146 -10.67 4.37 -0.42
N GLU A 147 -11.29 3.19 -0.48
CA GLU A 147 -12.06 2.65 -1.60
C GLU A 147 -11.29 2.46 -2.94
N GLY A 148 -11.87 1.65 -3.83
CA GLY A 148 -11.39 1.43 -5.18
C GLY A 148 -10.45 0.24 -5.36
N THR A 149 -9.97 0.10 -6.60
CA THR A 149 -9.02 -0.96 -6.98
C THR A 149 -7.62 -0.37 -7.06
N PRO A 150 -6.61 -0.97 -6.40
CA PRO A 150 -5.27 -0.42 -6.36
C PRO A 150 -4.62 -0.44 -7.75
N HIS A 151 -3.96 0.65 -8.11
CA HIS A 151 -3.17 0.76 -9.34
C HIS A 151 -1.81 0.06 -9.17
N LEU A 152 -1.84 -1.27 -9.12
CA LEU A 152 -0.65 -2.08 -8.85
C LEU A 152 0.35 -2.06 -10.02
N PRO A 153 1.66 -1.98 -9.74
CA PRO A 153 2.68 -2.04 -10.77
C PRO A 153 2.82 -3.47 -11.33
N THR A 154 3.29 -3.58 -12.57
CA THR A 154 3.43 -4.86 -13.27
C THR A 154 4.38 -5.81 -12.58
N TRP A 155 5.45 -5.32 -11.94
CA TRP A 155 6.36 -6.16 -11.17
C TRP A 155 5.72 -6.82 -9.93
N LEU A 156 4.59 -6.29 -9.44
CA LEU A 156 3.85 -6.84 -8.30
C LEU A 156 2.65 -7.70 -8.74
N CYS A 157 2.09 -7.42 -9.91
CA CYS A 157 0.91 -8.11 -10.43
C CYS A 157 1.01 -8.31 -11.95
N TRP A 158 1.99 -9.12 -12.36
CA TRP A 158 2.33 -9.30 -13.78
C TRP A 158 1.23 -10.03 -14.57
N TRP A 159 0.40 -10.83 -13.90
CA TRP A 159 -0.69 -11.60 -14.50
C TRP A 159 -1.94 -10.75 -14.84
N LYS A 160 -2.18 -9.62 -14.16
CA LYS A 160 -3.33 -8.76 -14.45
C LYS A 160 -3.30 -8.13 -15.85
N GLY A 161 -2.12 -8.03 -16.48
CA GLY A 161 -2.01 -7.61 -17.89
C GLY A 161 -2.30 -8.74 -18.90
N LEU A 162 -2.49 -9.97 -18.43
CA LEU A 162 -2.69 -11.17 -19.26
C LEU A 162 -4.09 -11.77 -19.12
N GLU A 163 -4.83 -11.45 -18.06
CA GLU A 163 -6.20 -11.91 -17.87
C GLU A 163 -7.18 -11.05 -18.69
N PRO A 164 -7.88 -11.62 -19.69
CA PRO A 164 -9.03 -10.93 -20.28
C PRO A 164 -10.07 -10.73 -19.18
N GLU A 165 -10.54 -9.51 -18.99
CA GLU A 165 -11.62 -9.20 -18.03
C GLU A 165 -12.87 -10.04 -18.34
N ILE A 166 -13.04 -11.15 -17.63
CA ILE A 166 -14.32 -11.83 -17.54
C ILE A 166 -15.08 -11.09 -16.45
N VAL A 167 -15.96 -10.18 -16.87
CA VAL A 167 -16.93 -9.52 -15.98
C VAL A 167 -17.77 -10.60 -15.32
N THR A 168 -17.46 -10.95 -14.07
CA THR A 168 -18.35 -11.74 -13.24
C THR A 168 -19.09 -10.81 -12.30
N ASP A 169 -20.42 -10.91 -12.38
CA ASP A 169 -21.41 -10.10 -11.70
C ASP A 169 -21.11 -9.82 -10.22
N THR A 170 -21.43 -8.60 -9.81
CA THR A 170 -21.24 -8.06 -8.48
C THR A 170 -22.27 -8.62 -7.50
N ASP A 171 -21.98 -9.74 -6.85
CA ASP A 171 -22.69 -10.12 -5.62
C ASP A 171 -21.71 -10.20 -4.45
N ARG A 172 -21.76 -9.17 -3.60
CA ARG A 172 -21.00 -9.11 -2.34
C ARG A 172 -21.62 -10.10 -1.34
N PRO A 173 -20.91 -11.12 -0.87
CA PRO A 173 -21.46 -12.01 0.17
C PRO A 173 -21.51 -11.28 1.51
N PHE A 174 -22.68 -11.34 2.17
CA PHE A 174 -22.87 -10.93 3.56
C PHE A 174 -22.75 -12.15 4.49
N ALA A 175 -22.30 -11.92 5.73
CA ALA A 175 -22.20 -12.97 6.74
C ALA A 175 -23.58 -13.61 7.00
N GLY A 176 -23.67 -14.94 6.81
CA GLY A 176 -24.90 -15.72 6.99
C GLY A 176 -25.50 -16.33 5.72
N GLN A 177 -24.90 -16.15 4.55
CA GLN A 177 -25.29 -16.86 3.33
C GLN A 177 -24.45 -18.13 3.11
N ASP A 178 -25.13 -19.24 2.77
CA ASP A 178 -24.49 -20.47 2.34
C ASP A 178 -23.80 -20.28 0.98
N VAL A 179 -22.49 -20.49 0.97
CA VAL A 179 -21.67 -20.42 -0.25
C VAL A 179 -21.93 -21.67 -1.09
N GLN A 180 -22.58 -21.53 -2.25
CA GLN A 180 -22.62 -22.61 -3.24
C GLN A 180 -21.30 -22.66 -4.00
N LEU A 181 -20.44 -23.60 -3.64
CA LEU A 181 -19.23 -23.94 -4.39
C LEU A 181 -19.63 -24.76 -5.63
N TYR A 182 -19.63 -24.14 -6.80
CA TYR A 182 -19.76 -24.87 -8.06
C TYR A 182 -18.49 -25.72 -8.29
N HIS A 183 -18.63 -27.04 -8.17
CA HIS A 183 -17.63 -28.01 -8.64
C HIS A 183 -17.71 -28.12 -10.16
N ASN A 184 -16.73 -27.57 -10.87
CA ASN A 184 -16.49 -27.92 -12.27
C ASN A 184 -15.58 -29.16 -12.34
N ARG A 185 -16.10 -30.22 -12.97
CA ARG A 185 -15.33 -31.40 -13.41
C ARG A 185 -14.49 -31.09 -14.64
#